data_AF-A0A1Z8YW50-F1
#
_entry.id   AF-A0A1Z8YW50-F1
#
_cell.length_a   1.000
_cell.length_b   1.000
_cell.length_c   1.000
_cell.angle_alpha   90.00
_cell.angle_beta   90.00
_cell.angle_gamma   90.00
#
_symmetry.space_group_name_H-M   'P 1'
#
loop_
_entity.id
_entity.type
_entity.pdbx_description
1 polymer ?
#
loop_
_entity_poly.entity_id
_entity_poly.type
_entity_poly.pdbx_seq_one_letter_code
_entity_poly.pdbx_strand_id
1 'polypeptide(L)'
;MEKEAKSTNAQVHMIEMITLFWLFFLCAAFVIQLQVPDTNPIASDAALLVAAEDAHTLSSAEVDQNGTSIMNSHLAADERVEACTILLDNLPETVTGNCWLAVDAEPMEREGIGEIPPGQSLTVMHLHSIEGHLWTVGLQVWHIGSGA
;
A
#
# COMPACT_ATOMS: atom_id res chain seq x y z
N MET A 1 -14.90 70.83 -3.88
CA MET A 1 -15.43 69.50 -4.23
C MET A 1 -14.37 68.59 -4.87
N GLU A 2 -13.48 69.08 -5.72
CA GLU A 2 -12.45 68.26 -6.41
C GLU A 2 -11.39 67.62 -5.49
N LYS A 3 -11.01 68.31 -4.39
CA LYS A 3 -10.05 67.79 -3.40
C LYS A 3 -10.60 66.63 -2.56
N GLU A 4 -11.90 66.60 -2.28
CA GLU A 4 -12.50 65.49 -1.54
C GLU A 4 -12.55 64.22 -2.38
N ALA A 5 -12.97 64.32 -3.65
CA ALA A 5 -13.03 63.17 -4.56
C ALA A 5 -11.66 62.48 -4.76
N LYS A 6 -10.57 63.25 -4.77
CA LYS A 6 -9.20 62.69 -4.89
C LYS A 6 -8.76 61.95 -3.61
N SER A 7 -9.17 62.42 -2.44
CA SER A 7 -8.93 61.74 -1.16
C SER A 7 -9.69 60.43 -1.04
N THR A 8 -10.95 60.40 -1.46
CA THR A 8 -11.79 59.19 -1.41
C THR A 8 -11.28 58.12 -2.36
N ASN A 9 -10.87 58.49 -3.58
CA ASN A 9 -10.28 57.53 -4.54
C ASN A 9 -8.95 56.94 -4.04
N ALA A 10 -8.09 57.76 -3.42
CA ALA A 10 -6.84 57.27 -2.82
C ALA A 10 -7.11 56.34 -1.62
N GLN A 11 -8.13 56.62 -0.82
CA GLN A 11 -8.53 55.79 0.32
C GLN A 11 -9.10 54.43 -0.14
N VAL A 12 -9.93 54.42 -1.18
CA VAL A 12 -10.47 53.18 -1.77
C VAL A 12 -9.34 52.29 -2.29
N HIS A 13 -8.36 52.87 -2.99
CA HIS A 13 -7.23 52.10 -3.52
C HIS A 13 -6.33 51.53 -2.40
N MET A 14 -6.14 52.26 -1.30
CA MET A 14 -5.43 51.73 -0.12
C MET A 14 -6.21 50.60 0.57
N ILE A 15 -7.53 50.72 0.71
CA ILE A 15 -8.37 49.67 1.31
C ILE A 15 -8.39 48.42 0.42
N GLU A 16 -8.44 48.58 -0.90
CA GLU A 16 -8.35 47.49 -1.87
C GLU A 16 -7.02 46.73 -1.74
N MET A 17 -5.90 47.44 -1.66
CA MET A 17 -4.59 46.80 -1.48
C MET A 17 -4.45 46.07 -0.13
N ILE A 18 -5.00 46.63 0.96
CA ILE A 18 -4.97 45.99 2.28
C ILE A 18 -5.90 44.78 2.35
N THR A 19 -7.08 44.84 1.72
CA THR A 19 -8.03 43.71 1.70
C THR A 19 -7.54 42.57 0.83
N LEU A 20 -6.88 42.85 -0.29
CA LEU A 20 -6.21 41.83 -1.11
C LEU A 20 -5.04 41.18 -0.35
N PHE A 21 -4.23 41.98 0.34
CA PHE A 21 -3.18 41.47 1.22
C PHE A 21 -3.78 40.53 2.30
N TRP A 22 -4.85 40.96 2.98
CA TRP A 22 -5.51 40.14 3.99
C TRP A 22 -6.13 38.86 3.44
N LEU A 23 -6.80 38.92 2.29
CA LEU A 23 -7.33 37.73 1.61
C LEU A 23 -6.22 36.75 1.25
N PHE A 24 -5.08 37.25 0.75
CA PHE A 24 -3.93 36.42 0.45
C PHE A 24 -3.40 35.68 1.69
N PHE A 25 -3.23 36.39 2.81
CA PHE A 25 -2.74 35.77 4.05
C PHE A 25 -3.73 34.79 4.67
N LEU A 26 -5.03 35.07 4.61
CA LEU A 26 -6.07 34.14 5.08
C LEU A 26 -6.13 32.86 4.21
N CYS A 27 -6.01 32.98 2.88
CA CYS A 27 -5.91 31.82 2.00
C CYS A 27 -4.62 31.02 2.23
N ALA A 28 -3.48 31.69 2.40
CA ALA A 28 -2.21 31.02 2.66
C ALA A 28 -2.22 30.27 4.00
N ALA A 29 -2.77 30.89 5.06
CA ALA A 29 -2.93 30.23 6.36
C ALA A 29 -3.82 28.99 6.26
N PHE A 30 -4.90 29.04 5.48
CA PHE A 30 -5.77 27.90 5.22
C PHE A 30 -5.04 26.76 4.49
N VAL A 31 -4.23 27.06 3.48
CA VAL A 31 -3.44 26.06 2.74
C VAL A 31 -2.38 25.40 3.64
N ILE A 32 -1.74 26.16 4.53
CA ILE A 32 -0.74 25.60 5.47
C ILE A 32 -1.40 24.71 6.53
N GLN A 33 -2.61 25.04 6.96
CA GLN A 33 -3.36 24.28 7.97
C GLN A 33 -4.13 23.08 7.39
N LEU A 34 -4.17 22.92 6.07
CA LEU A 34 -4.55 21.65 5.46
C LEU A 34 -3.48 20.61 5.83
N GLN A 35 -3.66 20.02 7.00
CA GLN A 35 -3.11 18.71 7.32
C GLN A 35 -3.75 17.74 6.33
N VAL A 36 -3.16 17.64 5.13
CA VAL A 36 -3.27 16.43 4.34
C VAL A 36 -2.66 15.38 5.27
N PRO A 37 -3.43 14.39 5.76
CA PRO A 37 -2.84 13.33 6.56
C PRO A 37 -1.66 12.82 5.75
N ASP A 38 -0.46 12.87 6.32
CA ASP A 38 0.74 12.40 5.65
C ASP A 38 0.39 11.05 5.04
N THR A 39 0.25 11.03 3.72
CA THR A 39 0.07 9.77 3.02
C THR A 39 1.30 8.98 3.39
N ASN A 40 1.11 7.74 3.86
CA ASN A 40 2.21 6.81 4.13
C ASN A 40 3.28 6.98 3.04
N PRO A 41 4.58 6.96 3.37
CA PRO A 41 5.62 7.20 2.39
C PRO A 41 5.38 6.28 1.19
N ILE A 42 4.96 6.87 0.06
CA ILE A 42 4.56 6.14 -1.15
C ILE A 42 5.67 5.17 -1.59
N ALA A 43 6.92 5.54 -1.32
CA ALA A 43 8.09 4.72 -1.58
C ALA A 43 8.16 3.45 -0.71
N SER A 44 7.74 3.50 0.56
CA SER A 44 7.75 2.34 1.45
C SER A 44 6.66 1.34 1.07
N ASP A 45 5.44 1.83 0.79
CA ASP A 45 4.33 0.97 0.35
C ASP A 45 4.64 0.37 -1.03
N ALA A 46 5.27 1.14 -1.93
CA ALA A 46 5.71 0.63 -3.23
C ALA A 46 6.80 -0.44 -3.09
N ALA A 47 7.75 -0.29 -2.17
CA ALA A 47 8.78 -1.30 -1.93
C ALA A 47 8.18 -2.61 -1.39
N LEU A 48 7.23 -2.53 -0.46
CA LEU A 48 6.51 -3.70 0.04
C LEU A 48 5.67 -4.36 -1.04
N LEU A 49 4.98 -3.58 -1.87
CA LEU A 49 4.18 -4.09 -2.99
C LEU A 49 5.07 -4.82 -4.00
N VAL A 50 6.21 -4.24 -4.38
CA VAL A 50 7.16 -4.89 -5.30
C VAL A 50 7.72 -6.17 -4.68
N ALA A 51 8.07 -6.17 -3.39
CA ALA A 51 8.56 -7.38 -2.72
C ALA A 51 7.50 -8.51 -2.69
N ALA A 52 6.24 -8.17 -2.42
CA ALA A 52 5.15 -9.15 -2.41
C ALA A 52 4.84 -9.68 -3.82
N GLU A 53 4.78 -8.81 -4.83
CA GLU A 53 4.58 -9.20 -6.23
C GLU A 53 5.73 -10.07 -6.74
N ASP A 54 6.99 -9.71 -6.41
CA ASP A 54 8.16 -10.50 -6.80
C ASP A 54 8.09 -11.90 -6.20
N ALA A 55 7.76 -12.03 -4.91
CA ALA A 55 7.57 -13.33 -4.26
C ALA A 55 6.48 -14.18 -4.92
N HIS A 56 5.34 -13.58 -5.31
CA HIS A 56 4.30 -14.29 -6.07
C HIS A 56 4.79 -14.75 -7.45
N THR A 57 5.55 -13.90 -8.15
CA THR A 57 6.08 -14.26 -9.47
C THR A 57 7.17 -15.34 -9.40
N LEU A 58 8.07 -15.28 -8.42
CA LEU A 58 9.13 -16.27 -8.22
C LEU A 58 8.53 -17.63 -7.84
N SER A 59 7.64 -17.66 -6.83
CA SER A 59 6.98 -18.90 -6.38
C SER A 59 6.18 -19.58 -7.49
N SER A 60 5.60 -18.80 -8.40
CA SER A 60 4.90 -19.32 -9.58
C SER A 60 5.85 -19.78 -10.70
N ALA A 61 7.05 -19.19 -10.79
CA ALA A 61 8.05 -19.49 -11.80
C ALA A 61 8.92 -20.71 -11.45
N GLU A 62 8.99 -21.11 -10.18
CA GLU A 62 9.62 -22.36 -9.76
C GLU A 62 8.83 -23.55 -10.25
N VAL A 63 9.48 -24.43 -11.02
CA VAL A 63 8.85 -25.48 -11.80
C VAL A 63 9.55 -26.82 -11.54
N ASP A 64 8.75 -27.88 -11.40
CA ASP A 64 9.24 -29.26 -11.26
C ASP A 64 9.73 -29.84 -12.61
N GLN A 65 10.33 -31.02 -12.59
CA GLN A 65 10.82 -31.78 -13.74
C GLN A 65 9.77 -31.96 -14.85
N ASN A 66 8.48 -31.92 -14.49
CA ASN A 66 7.36 -32.06 -15.41
C ASN A 66 6.87 -30.73 -16.03
N GLY A 67 7.47 -29.59 -15.70
CA GLY A 67 7.05 -28.29 -16.26
C GLY A 67 5.90 -27.62 -15.50
N THR A 68 5.42 -28.20 -14.39
CA THR A 68 4.37 -27.64 -13.53
C THR A 68 4.98 -26.78 -12.42
N SER A 69 4.37 -25.65 -12.11
CA SER A 69 4.78 -24.82 -10.97
C SER A 69 4.70 -25.62 -9.66
N ILE A 70 5.79 -25.59 -8.88
CA ILE A 70 5.90 -26.32 -7.62
C ILE A 70 4.84 -25.82 -6.64
N MET A 71 4.66 -24.50 -6.51
CA MET A 71 3.60 -23.92 -5.67
C MET A 71 2.21 -24.40 -6.09
N ASN A 72 1.91 -24.40 -7.40
CA ASN A 72 0.61 -24.88 -7.88
C ASN A 72 0.39 -26.37 -7.60
N SER A 73 1.46 -27.17 -7.59
CA SER A 73 1.38 -28.60 -7.26
C SER A 73 1.04 -28.84 -5.78
N HIS A 74 1.60 -28.03 -4.87
CA HIS A 74 1.24 -28.07 -3.44
C HIS A 74 -0.20 -27.61 -3.21
N LEU A 75 -0.64 -26.55 -3.90
CA LEU A 75 -2.05 -26.09 -3.84
C LEU A 75 -3.01 -27.15 -4.40
N ALA A 76 -2.64 -27.88 -5.47
CA ALA A 76 -3.44 -28.99 -6.00
C ALA A 76 -3.54 -30.16 -5.00
N ALA A 77 -2.51 -30.39 -4.20
CA ALA A 77 -2.46 -31.41 -3.17
C ALA A 77 -3.11 -30.97 -1.83
N ASP A 78 -3.64 -29.75 -1.74
CA ASP A 78 -4.12 -29.11 -0.50
C ASP A 78 -3.02 -29.01 0.58
N GLU A 79 -1.74 -28.97 0.16
CA GLU A 79 -0.56 -28.77 1.00
C GLU A 79 -0.34 -27.27 1.24
N ARG A 80 -1.25 -26.69 2.02
CA ARG A 80 -1.36 -25.25 2.28
C ARG A 80 -0.12 -24.64 2.95
N VAL A 81 0.46 -25.35 3.91
CA VAL A 81 1.62 -24.87 4.68
C VAL A 81 2.86 -24.81 3.78
N GLU A 82 3.06 -25.83 2.95
CA GLU A 82 4.18 -25.94 2.01
C GLU A 82 4.08 -24.86 0.93
N ALA A 83 2.89 -24.66 0.36
CA ALA A 83 2.64 -23.58 -0.62
C ALA A 83 2.96 -22.20 -0.03
N CYS A 84 2.53 -21.94 1.22
CA CYS A 84 2.84 -20.70 1.91
C CYS A 84 4.31 -20.56 2.28
N THR A 85 5.00 -21.66 2.61
CA THR A 85 6.43 -21.64 2.93
C THR A 85 7.24 -21.20 1.73
N ILE A 86 6.96 -21.76 0.54
CA ILE A 86 7.62 -21.35 -0.72
C ILE A 86 7.41 -19.85 -0.99
N LEU A 87 6.19 -19.34 -0.74
CA LEU A 87 5.88 -17.94 -0.95
C LEU A 87 6.64 -17.02 0.03
N LEU A 88 6.72 -17.41 1.30
CA LEU A 88 7.42 -16.65 2.33
C LEU A 88 8.95 -16.72 2.18
N ASP A 89 9.49 -17.85 1.73
CA ASP A 89 10.93 -18.02 1.49
C ASP A 89 11.43 -17.18 0.30
N ASN A 90 10.53 -16.81 -0.61
CA ASN A 90 10.82 -15.92 -1.74
C ASN A 90 10.73 -14.42 -1.38
N LEU A 91 10.43 -14.06 -0.13
CA LEU A 91 10.51 -12.68 0.33
C LEU A 91 11.97 -12.23 0.55
N PRO A 92 12.29 -10.95 0.29
CA PRO A 92 13.62 -10.42 0.59
C PRO A 92 13.85 -10.34 2.10
N GLU A 93 15.11 -10.46 2.54
CA GLU A 93 15.50 -10.48 3.96
C GLU A 93 15.06 -9.25 4.79
N THR A 94 14.69 -8.15 4.13
CA THR A 94 14.23 -6.89 4.77
C THR A 94 12.71 -6.85 4.98
N VAL A 95 11.98 -7.87 4.55
CA VAL A 95 10.52 -7.98 4.62
C VAL A 95 10.14 -9.33 5.20
N THR A 96 9.14 -9.33 6.07
CA THR A 96 8.50 -10.55 6.58
C THR A 96 7.01 -10.47 6.36
N GLY A 97 6.30 -11.60 6.46
CA GLY A 97 4.89 -11.64 6.14
C GLY A 97 4.13 -12.83 6.68
N ASN A 98 2.81 -12.76 6.51
CA ASN A 98 1.88 -13.86 6.72
C ASN A 98 1.27 -14.26 5.38
N CYS A 99 1.13 -15.56 5.19
CA CYS A 99 0.41 -16.14 4.06
C CYS A 99 -1.04 -16.45 4.45
N TRP A 100 -1.95 -16.15 3.54
CA TRP A 100 -3.39 -16.31 3.69
C TRP A 100 -3.94 -17.07 2.49
N LEU A 101 -4.64 -18.16 2.70
CA LEU A 101 -5.19 -18.98 1.63
C LEU A 101 -6.71 -19.11 1.75
N ALA A 102 -7.38 -19.15 0.61
CA ALA A 102 -8.77 -19.56 0.49
C ALA A 102 -8.95 -20.36 -0.80
N VAL A 103 -9.80 -21.37 -0.78
CA VAL A 103 -10.21 -22.09 -1.99
C VAL A 103 -11.68 -21.82 -2.29
N ASP A 104 -11.97 -21.51 -3.55
CA ASP A 104 -13.28 -21.17 -4.08
C ASP A 104 -14.00 -20.07 -3.29
N ALA A 105 -14.97 -20.45 -2.44
CA ALA A 105 -15.77 -19.54 -1.63
C ALA A 105 -15.52 -19.69 -0.12
N GLU A 106 -14.43 -20.39 0.25
CA GLU A 106 -14.05 -20.54 1.65
C GLU A 106 -13.59 -19.21 2.27
N PRO A 107 -13.79 -19.02 3.59
CA PRO A 107 -13.14 -17.95 4.31
C PRO A 107 -11.63 -18.04 4.19
N MET A 108 -10.97 -16.90 4.04
CA MET A 108 -9.52 -16.84 4.00
C MET A 108 -8.92 -17.09 5.38
N GLU A 109 -8.06 -18.10 5.47
CA GLU A 109 -7.39 -18.50 6.70
C GLU A 109 -5.89 -18.28 6.59
N ARG A 110 -5.27 -17.98 7.73
CA ARG A 110 -3.82 -17.80 7.81
C ARG A 110 -3.17 -19.14 8.04
N GLU A 111 -2.21 -19.46 7.20
CA GLU A 111 -1.49 -20.73 7.25
C GLU A 111 -0.10 -20.54 7.90
N GLY A 112 0.30 -21.49 8.74
CA GLY A 112 1.60 -21.50 9.41
C GLY A 112 1.70 -20.65 10.70
N ILE A 113 2.94 -20.40 11.13
CA ILE A 113 3.26 -19.64 12.35
C ILE A 113 3.18 -18.14 12.01
N GLY A 114 1.97 -17.61 12.05
CA GLY A 114 1.76 -16.20 11.74
C GLY A 114 2.20 -15.25 12.85
N GLU A 115 2.83 -14.15 12.46
CA GLU A 115 3.21 -13.06 13.34
C GLU A 115 2.18 -11.92 13.29
N ILE A 116 2.11 -11.11 14.34
CA ILE A 116 1.26 -9.92 14.33
C ILE A 116 2.11 -8.77 13.76
N PRO A 117 1.66 -8.10 12.67
CA PRO A 117 2.39 -6.98 12.12
C PRO A 117 2.60 -5.89 13.19
N PRO A 118 3.82 -5.35 13.34
CA PRO A 118 4.14 -4.36 14.38
C PRO A 118 3.51 -2.98 14.11
N GLY A 119 2.95 -2.77 12.92
CA GLY A 119 2.32 -1.52 12.51
C GLY A 119 1.80 -1.58 11.08
N GLN A 120 2.48 -0.88 10.18
CA GLN A 120 2.12 -0.82 8.75
C GLN A 120 2.37 -2.17 8.08
N SER A 121 1.34 -2.70 7.42
CA SER A 121 1.42 -3.87 6.57
C SER A 121 0.66 -3.63 5.28
N LEU A 122 1.10 -4.28 4.21
CA LEU A 122 0.46 -4.26 2.91
C LEU A 122 0.05 -5.69 2.57
N THR A 123 -1.13 -5.87 1.96
CA THR A 123 -1.61 -7.19 1.54
C THR A 123 -1.80 -7.21 0.03
N VAL A 124 -1.16 -8.17 -0.63
CA VAL A 124 -1.33 -8.48 -2.06
C VAL A 124 -2.10 -9.78 -2.17
N MET A 125 -2.97 -9.90 -3.18
CA MET A 125 -3.76 -11.11 -3.40
C MET A 125 -3.69 -11.51 -4.87
N HIS A 126 -3.38 -12.78 -5.11
CA HIS A 126 -3.40 -13.39 -6.44
C HIS A 126 -4.39 -14.55 -6.51
N LEU A 127 -4.91 -14.77 -7.71
CA LEU A 127 -5.87 -15.82 -8.00
C LEU A 127 -5.23 -16.88 -8.88
N HIS A 128 -5.22 -18.12 -8.42
CA HIS A 128 -4.65 -19.27 -9.11
C HIS A 128 -5.77 -20.25 -9.44
N SER A 129 -6.01 -20.48 -10.74
CA SER A 129 -6.97 -21.50 -11.19
C SER A 129 -6.24 -22.82 -11.36
N ILE A 130 -6.50 -23.79 -10.48
CA ILE A 130 -5.79 -25.07 -10.42
C ILE A 130 -6.83 -26.19 -10.43
N GLU A 131 -6.80 -27.05 -11.45
CA GLU A 131 -7.67 -28.24 -11.59
C GLU A 131 -9.18 -27.97 -11.45
N GLY A 132 -9.62 -26.74 -11.74
CA GLY A 132 -11.03 -26.32 -11.64
C GLY A 132 -11.42 -25.70 -10.30
N HIS A 133 -10.49 -25.62 -9.35
CA HIS A 133 -10.60 -24.85 -8.11
C HIS A 133 -9.91 -23.49 -8.24
N LEU A 134 -10.52 -22.46 -7.64
CA LEU A 134 -9.98 -21.11 -7.62
C LEU A 134 -9.32 -20.84 -6.27
N TRP A 135 -8.01 -20.84 -6.25
CA TRP A 135 -7.23 -20.50 -5.06
C TRP A 135 -6.99 -19.01 -5.00
N THR A 136 -7.32 -18.40 -3.85
CA THR A 136 -6.93 -17.03 -3.53
C THR A 136 -5.73 -17.10 -2.59
N VAL A 137 -4.58 -16.63 -3.07
CA VAL A 137 -3.31 -16.59 -2.32
C VAL A 137 -3.05 -15.14 -1.93
N GLY A 138 -3.20 -14.85 -0.65
CA GLY A 138 -2.93 -13.55 -0.04
C GLY A 138 -1.59 -13.53 0.68
N LEU A 139 -0.80 -12.49 0.45
CA LEU A 139 0.47 -12.26 1.13
C LEU A 139 0.42 -10.91 1.84
N GLN A 140 0.41 -10.95 3.16
CA GLN A 140 0.49 -9.76 4.00
C GLN A 140 1.95 -9.54 4.40
N VAL A 141 2.55 -8.43 3.99
CA VAL A 141 3.97 -8.12 4.21
C VAL A 141 4.18 -6.85 5.03
N TRP A 142 5.30 -6.79 5.76
CA TRP A 142 5.78 -5.62 6.47
C TRP A 142 7.30 -5.66 6.62
N HIS A 143 7.92 -4.51 6.89
CA HIS A 143 9.36 -4.43 7.08
C HIS A 143 9.80 -5.04 8.42
N ILE A 144 10.87 -5.84 8.37
CA ILE A 144 11.60 -6.28 9.56
C ILE A 144 12.71 -5.26 9.84
N GLY A 145 12.69 -4.62 11.01
CA GLY A 145 13.79 -3.75 11.46
C GLY A 145 13.60 -2.24 11.37
N SER A 146 12.38 -1.71 11.41
CA SER A 146 12.18 -0.27 11.71
C SER A 146 11.99 -0.06 13.21
N GLY A 147 13.10 -0.16 13.94
CA GLY A 147 13.19 0.33 15.31
C GLY A 147 13.88 1.70 15.31
N ALA A 148 13.09 2.77 15.18
CA ALA A 148 13.46 4.18 15.36
C ALA A 148 14.44 4.81 14.34
#